data_AF-A0A952FR44-F1
#
_entry.id   AF-A0A952FR44-F1
#
_cell.length_a   1.000
_cell.length_b   1.000
_cell.length_c   1.000
_cell.angle_alpha   90.00
_cell.angle_beta   90.00
_cell.angle_gamma   90.00
#
_symmetry.space_group_name_H-M   'P 1'
#
loop_
_entity.id
_entity.type
_entity.pdbx_description
1 polymer ?
#
loop_
_entity_poly.entity_id
_entity_poly.type
_entity_poly.pdbx_seq_one_letter_code
_entity_poly.pdbx_strand_id
1 'polypeptide(L)' 'VRDVPQVAKLFDVLAKRYADRKGGYIRILKAGYRHGDNAPMAVIEFVDRDESAKGKDSGPVFEAAADEE' A
#
# COMPACT_ATOMS: atom_id res chain seq x y z
N VAL A 1 -5.09 5.48 20.46
CA VAL A 1 -5.19 4.69 19.21
C VAL A 1 -6.53 5.02 18.56
N ARG A 2 -6.55 5.47 17.29
CA ARG A 2 -7.79 5.93 16.61
C ARG A 2 -8.59 4.79 15.96
N ASP A 3 -7.94 3.70 15.58
CA ASP A 3 -8.56 2.55 14.90
C ASP A 3 -8.09 1.25 15.56
N VAL A 4 -9.00 0.61 16.30
CA VAL A 4 -8.72 -0.63 17.05
C VAL A 4 -8.51 -1.82 16.11
N PRO A 5 -9.35 -2.05 15.07
CA PRO A 5 -9.08 -3.07 14.05
C PRO A 5 -7.69 -2.99 13.41
N GLN A 6 -7.20 -1.79 13.06
CA GLN A 6 -5.88 -1.65 12.45
C GLN A 6 -4.74 -1.99 13.41
N VAL A 7 -4.90 -1.68 14.70
CA VAL A 7 -3.90 -2.06 15.71
C VAL A 7 -3.90 -3.56 15.95
N ALA A 8 -5.05 -4.23 15.94
CA ALA A 8 -5.10 -5.69 15.97
C ALA A 8 -4.32 -6.29 14.78
N LYS A 9 -4.57 -5.81 13.56
CA LYS A 9 -3.84 -6.26 12.35
C LYS A 9 -2.32 -6.05 12.46
N LEU A 10 -1.88 -4.96 13.08
CA LEU A 10 -0.45 -4.69 13.29
C LEU A 10 0.22 -5.78 14.13
N PHE A 11 -0.37 -6.19 15.25
CA PHE A 11 0.20 -7.19 16.15
C PHE A 11 -0.07 -8.62 15.70
N ASP A 12 -1.27 -8.91 15.21
CA ASP A 12 -1.67 -10.29 14.90
C ASP A 12 -1.12 -10.80 13.57
N VAL A 13 -0.88 -9.89 12.61
CA VAL A 13 -0.46 -10.23 11.24
C VAL A 13 0.92 -9.68 10.93
N LEU A 14 1.12 -8.36 11.02
CA LEU A 14 2.37 -7.73 10.55
C LEU A 14 3.55 -8.06 11.46
N ALA A 15 3.38 -8.06 12.78
CA ALA A 15 4.46 -8.39 13.71
C ALA A 15 4.96 -9.83 13.51
N LYS A 16 4.06 -10.79 13.28
CA LYS A 16 4.44 -12.19 12.97
C LYS A 16 5.16 -12.30 11.63
N ARG A 17 4.65 -11.61 10.60
CA ARG A 17 5.25 -11.63 9.25
C ARG A 17 6.71 -11.13 9.25
N TYR A 18 7.02 -10.12 10.06
CA TYR A 18 8.33 -9.47 10.05
C TYR A 18 9.20 -9.79 11.26
N ALA A 19 8.90 -10.84 12.01
CA ALA A 19 9.63 -11.19 13.24
C ALA A 19 11.15 -11.30 13.03
N ASP A 20 11.57 -11.86 11.89
CA ASP A 20 12.99 -12.07 11.59
C ASP A 20 13.65 -10.91 10.81
N ARG A 21 12.86 -9.93 10.36
CA ARG A 21 13.33 -8.83 9.50
C ARG A 21 13.84 -7.66 10.34
N LYS A 22 15.13 -7.35 10.22
CA LYS A 22 15.81 -6.23 10.92
C LYS A 22 15.76 -4.92 10.11
N GLY A 23 14.57 -4.35 9.98
CA GLY A 23 14.34 -3.09 9.26
C GLY A 23 13.96 -3.26 7.78
N GLY A 24 13.56 -2.15 7.14
CA GLY A 24 13.13 -2.14 5.74
C GLY A 24 11.81 -2.89 5.50
N TYR A 25 10.75 -2.53 6.23
CA TYR A 25 9.43 -3.16 6.14
C TYR A 25 8.57 -2.65 4.98
N ILE A 26 8.97 -1.52 4.38
CA ILE A 26 8.28 -0.86 3.29
C ILE A 26 9.17 -0.72 2.05
N ARG A 27 8.54 -0.69 0.88
CA ARG A 27 9.13 -0.34 -0.40
C ARG A 27 8.40 0.87 -0.97
N ILE A 28 9.15 1.80 -1.55
CA ILE A 28 8.61 2.98 -2.24
C ILE A 28 9.04 2.89 -3.71
N LEU A 29 8.06 2.96 -4.61
CA LEU A 29 8.26 2.96 -6.06
C LEU A 29 7.82 4.31 -6.61
N LYS A 30 8.69 4.99 -7.36
CA LYS A 30 8.34 6.25 -8.02
C LYS A 30 7.27 6.00 -9.07
N ALA A 31 6.23 6.82 -9.09
CA ALA A 31 5.05 6.67 -9.95
C ALA A 31 4.82 7.92 -10.82
N GLY A 32 5.91 8.54 -11.28
CA GLY A 32 5.85 9.72 -12.15
C GLY A 32 5.25 10.94 -11.46
N TYR A 33 4.50 11.73 -12.23
CA TYR A 33 3.87 12.96 -11.77
C TYR A 33 2.36 12.89 -12.00
N ARG A 34 1.58 13.42 -11.04
CA ARG A 34 0.13 13.47 -11.11
C ARG A 34 -0.32 14.45 -12.18
N HIS A 35 -1.33 14.04 -12.96
CA HIS A 35 -1.93 14.90 -13.98
C HIS A 35 -2.65 16.10 -13.33
N GLY A 36 -2.48 17.29 -13.91
CA GLY A 36 -3.14 18.53 -13.48
C GLY A 36 -2.29 19.44 -12.57
N ASP A 37 -1.48 18.88 -11.67
CA ASP A 37 -0.64 19.66 -10.76
C ASP A 37 0.85 19.31 -10.80
N ASN A 38 1.23 18.31 -11.63
CA ASN A 38 2.60 17.83 -11.76
C ASN A 38 3.22 17.45 -10.40
N ALA A 39 2.42 16.97 -9.45
CA ALA A 39 2.92 16.54 -8.16
C ALA A 39 3.67 15.20 -8.28
N PRO A 40 4.88 15.04 -7.71
CA PRO A 40 5.61 13.78 -7.77
C PRO A 40 4.89 12.70 -6.96
N MET A 41 4.55 11.59 -7.62
CA MET A 41 3.80 10.48 -7.05
C MET A 41 4.71 9.29 -6.73
N ALA A 42 4.29 8.49 -5.74
CA ALA A 42 4.91 7.23 -5.42
C ALA A 42 3.88 6.21 -4.91
N VAL A 43 4.15 4.93 -5.17
CA VAL A 43 3.43 3.81 -4.57
C VAL A 43 4.24 3.31 -3.38
N ILE A 44 3.61 3.27 -2.21
CA ILE A 44 4.18 2.67 -1.00
C ILE A 44 3.54 1.30 -0.75
N GLU A 45 4.36 0.31 -0.44
CA GLU A 45 3.89 -1.04 -0.13
C GLU A 45 4.68 -1.68 1.00
N PHE A 46 4.04 -2.64 1.66
CA PHE A 46 4.69 -3.56 2.58
C PHE A 46 5.55 -4.58 1.80
N VAL A 47 6.74 -4.88 2.31
CA VAL A 47 7.61 -5.92 1.75
C VAL A 47 7.03 -7.31 2.08
N ASP A 48 7.29 -8.32 1.25
CA ASP A 48 6.81 -9.70 1.47
C ASP A 48 5.28 -9.80 1.65
N ARG A 49 4.54 -8.86 1.04
CA ARG A 49 3.07 -8.89 1.04
C ARG A 49 2.57 -9.99 0.10
N ASP A 50 1.38 -10.50 0.41
CA ASP A 50 0.65 -11.38 -0.49
C ASP A 50 0.23 -10.61 -1.75
N GLU A 51 0.79 -10.98 -2.90
CA GLU A 51 0.47 -10.36 -4.20
C GLU A 51 -0.97 -10.63 -4.64
N SER A 52 -1.55 -11.76 -4.23
CA SER A 52 -2.94 -12.11 -4.54
C SER A 52 -3.96 -11.27 -3.78
N ALA A 53 -3.50 -10.52 -2.76
CA ALA A 53 -4.32 -9.58 -2.00
C ALA A 53 -4.39 -8.18 -2.66
N LYS A 54 -3.65 -7.94 -3.74
CA LYS A 54 -3.72 -6.69 -4.50
C LYS A 54 -5.15 -6.47 -5.02
N GLY A 55 -5.74 -5.31 -4.71
CA GLY A 55 -7.09 -4.95 -5.17
C GLY A 55 -8.25 -5.46 -4.30
N LYS A 56 -8.03 -6.36 -3.34
CA LYS A 56 -9.12 -6.98 -2.55
C LYS A 56 -9.58 -6.15 -1.35
N ASP A 57 -8.76 -5.23 -0.88
CA ASP A 57 -9.03 -4.41 0.32
C ASP A 57 -8.37 -3.01 0.21
N SER A 58 -8.22 -2.52 -1.02
CA SER A 58 -7.49 -1.29 -1.33
C SER A 58 -8.42 -0.09 -1.45
N GLY A 59 -9.15 0.24 -0.38
CA GLY A 59 -9.96 1.46 -0.29
C GLY A 59 -10.93 1.68 -1.48
N PRO A 60 -11.39 2.91 -1.71
CA PRO A 60 -12.18 3.22 -2.90
C PRO A 60 -11.35 2.97 -4.15
N VAL A 61 -11.89 2.12 -5.05
CA VAL A 61 -11.31 1.87 -6.36
C VAL A 61 -11.54 3.12 -7.20
N PHE A 62 -10.48 3.87 -7.48
CA PHE A 62 -10.53 4.90 -8.51
C PHE A 62 -10.33 4.18 -9.84
N GLU A 63 -11.43 3.90 -10.54
CA GLU A 63 -11.34 3.49 -11.94
C GLU A 63 -10.64 4.61 -12.70
N ALA A 64 -9.47 4.30 -13.28
CA ALA A 64 -8.91 5.18 -14.29
C ALA A 64 -9.95 5.20 -15.41
N ALA A 65 -10.50 6.38 -15.70
CA ALA A 65 -11.26 6.59 -16.93
C ALA A 65 -10.40 6.03 -18.05
N ALA A 66 -10.87 4.97 -18.70
CA ALA A 66 -10.23 4.50 -19.91
C ALA A 66 -10.13 5.71 -20.83
N ASP A 67 -8.92 6.02 -21.29
CA ASP A 67 -8.74 6.93 -22.41
C ASP A 67 -9.49 6.29 -23.59
N GLU A 68 -10.77 6.61 -23.72
CA GLU A 68 -11.51 6.47 -24.97
C GLU A 68 -10.95 7.52 -25.93
N GLU A 69 -10.53 7.04 -27.10
CA GLU A 69 -9.89 7.74 -28.22
C GLU A 69 -10.31 9.20 -28.46
#